data_AF-A0ABC9DP24-F1
#
_entry.id   AF-A0ABC9DP24-F1
#
_cell.length_a   1.000
_cell.length_b   1.000
_cell.length_c   1.000
_cell.angle_alpha   90.00
_cell.angle_beta   90.00
_cell.angle_gamma   90.00
#
_symmetry.space_group_name_H-M   'P 1'
#
loop_
_entity.id
_entity.type
_entity.pdbx_description
1 polymer ?
#
loop_
_entity_poly.entity_id
_entity_poly.type
_entity_poly.pdbx_seq_one_letter_code
_entity_poly.pdbx_strand_id
1 'polypeptide(L)'
;MGDAACDDAVEQLAGLLDKVDAPLKKTFENVHQGYPTETLVRFLKAREWHVNKAQKMLVESLNWRIQNEIDSILEKPIIPVDLYRSIRDTQLVGLSGYSKEGIPVLAVGVGLSTYDKASVNYYVQSHIQINEYRDRFILPMVTKKYGRPITTCIKVLDMTGLKLSALNQMKIVTAISTVDDLNYPEKTETYYIVNAPYIFSACWKVVKPLLQERTRKKVHVLRGCGKDELLKHL
;
A
#
# COMPACT_ATOMS: atom_id res chain seq x y z
N MET A 1 -21.23 -6.64 -12.52
CA MET A 1 -21.35 -5.30 -13.13
C MET A 1 -20.78 -5.43 -14.54
N GLY A 2 -21.51 -5.03 -15.57
CA GLY A 2 -20.98 -5.05 -16.95
C GLY A 2 -20.05 -3.87 -17.21
N ASP A 3 -19.21 -3.95 -18.23
CA ASP A 3 -18.18 -2.94 -18.53
C ASP A 3 -18.76 -1.52 -18.69
N ALA A 4 -19.92 -1.39 -19.36
CA ALA A 4 -20.59 -0.09 -19.53
C ALA A 4 -21.00 0.59 -18.20
N ALA A 5 -21.34 -0.18 -17.16
CA ALA A 5 -21.70 0.39 -15.86
C ALA A 5 -20.45 0.80 -15.05
N CYS A 6 -19.31 0.17 -15.31
CA CYS A 6 -18.03 0.58 -14.73
C CYS A 6 -17.58 1.91 -15.35
N ASP A 7 -17.71 2.05 -16.67
CA ASP A 7 -17.31 3.27 -17.40
C ASP A 7 -18.15 4.48 -16.98
N ASP A 8 -19.48 4.32 -16.90
CA ASP A 8 -20.39 5.35 -16.39
C ASP A 8 -20.01 5.81 -14.95
N ALA A 9 -19.66 4.88 -14.07
CA ALA A 9 -19.23 5.22 -12.71
C ALA A 9 -17.92 6.02 -12.68
N VAL A 10 -17.00 5.75 -13.62
CA VAL A 10 -15.74 6.50 -13.75
C VAL A 10 -16.02 7.91 -14.27
N GLU A 11 -16.86 8.06 -15.29
CA GLU A 11 -17.25 9.36 -15.84
C GLU A 11 -17.96 10.23 -14.79
N GLN A 12 -18.90 9.66 -14.05
CA GLN A 12 -19.59 10.36 -12.96
C GLN A 12 -18.61 10.83 -11.88
N LEU A 13 -17.67 9.96 -11.46
CA LEU A 13 -16.68 10.32 -10.46
C LEU A 13 -15.71 11.39 -10.97
N ALA A 14 -15.31 11.32 -12.24
CA ALA A 14 -14.48 12.36 -12.87
C ALA A 14 -15.19 13.72 -12.88
N GLY A 15 -16.45 13.78 -13.31
CA GLY A 15 -17.23 15.02 -13.33
C GLY A 15 -17.51 15.61 -11.94
N LEU A 16 -17.49 14.77 -10.89
CA LEU A 16 -17.55 15.23 -9.50
C LEU A 16 -16.21 15.83 -9.04
N LEU A 17 -15.07 15.28 -9.49
CA LEU A 17 -13.75 15.86 -9.20
C LEU A 17 -13.49 17.17 -9.95
N ASP A 18 -14.08 17.37 -11.12
CA ASP A 18 -13.96 18.67 -11.80
C ASP A 18 -14.56 19.83 -11.01
N LYS A 19 -15.44 19.53 -10.05
CA LYS A 19 -16.09 20.51 -9.17
C LYS A 19 -15.35 20.76 -7.86
N VAL A 20 -14.25 20.04 -7.57
CA VAL A 20 -13.47 20.26 -6.35
C VAL A 20 -12.57 21.49 -6.46
N ASP A 21 -12.21 22.07 -5.31
CA ASP A 21 -11.38 23.27 -5.26
C ASP A 21 -9.95 23.04 -5.78
N ALA A 22 -9.29 24.12 -6.21
CA ALA A 22 -7.95 24.09 -6.80
C ALA A 22 -6.89 23.34 -5.97
N PRO A 23 -6.83 23.46 -4.63
CA PRO A 23 -5.86 22.69 -3.83
C PRO A 23 -6.05 21.17 -3.96
N LEU A 24 -7.30 20.70 -4.02
CA LEU A 24 -7.62 19.28 -4.17
C LEU A 24 -7.26 18.78 -5.57
N LYS A 25 -7.50 19.59 -6.61
CA LYS A 25 -7.07 19.27 -7.98
C LYS A 25 -5.55 19.09 -8.07
N LYS A 26 -4.78 20.02 -7.51
CA LYS A 26 -3.31 19.97 -7.51
C LYS A 26 -2.78 18.72 -6.80
N THR A 27 -3.32 18.36 -5.64
CA THR A 27 -2.86 17.14 -4.95
C THR A 27 -3.35 15.87 -5.66
N PHE A 28 -4.51 15.91 -6.34
CA PHE A 28 -4.97 14.79 -7.16
C PHE A 28 -4.01 14.49 -8.32
N GLU A 29 -3.46 15.52 -8.97
CA GLU A 29 -2.39 15.37 -9.98
C GLU A 29 -1.18 14.60 -9.44
N ASN A 30 -0.77 14.90 -8.19
CA ASN A 30 0.29 14.17 -7.51
C ASN A 30 -0.08 12.71 -7.22
N VAL A 31 -1.36 12.39 -6.97
CA VAL A 31 -1.79 11.01 -6.73
C VAL A 31 -1.82 10.19 -8.01
N HIS A 32 -2.31 10.77 -9.11
CA HIS A 32 -2.58 10.00 -10.33
C HIS A 32 -1.39 9.92 -11.29
N GLN A 33 -0.41 10.83 -11.22
CA GLN A 33 0.84 10.76 -12.00
C GLN A 33 0.60 10.58 -13.52
N GLY A 34 -0.41 11.26 -14.07
CA GLY A 34 -0.82 11.14 -15.48
C GLY A 34 -1.85 10.03 -15.79
N TYR A 35 -2.27 9.25 -14.78
CA TYR A 35 -3.23 8.14 -14.91
C TYR A 35 -4.50 8.36 -14.05
N PRO A 36 -5.30 9.41 -14.34
CA PRO A 36 -6.47 9.77 -13.52
C PRO A 36 -7.53 8.66 -13.53
N THR A 37 -7.85 8.07 -14.68
CA THR A 37 -8.83 7.00 -14.85
C THR A 37 -8.52 5.80 -13.94
N GLU A 38 -7.28 5.31 -13.97
CA GLU A 38 -6.86 4.18 -13.14
C GLU A 38 -6.91 4.52 -11.65
N THR A 39 -6.60 5.77 -11.30
CA THR A 39 -6.76 6.24 -9.93
C THR A 39 -8.23 6.24 -9.50
N LEU A 40 -9.15 6.76 -10.32
CA LEU A 40 -10.58 6.73 -10.05
C LEU A 40 -11.09 5.30 -9.87
N VAL A 41 -10.69 4.38 -10.75
CA VAL A 41 -11.03 2.96 -10.67
C VAL A 41 -10.60 2.34 -9.35
N ARG A 42 -9.42 2.69 -8.81
CA ARG A 42 -8.98 2.19 -7.49
C ARG A 42 -9.92 2.61 -6.36
N PHE A 43 -10.34 3.87 -6.34
CA PHE A 43 -11.27 4.38 -5.32
C PHE A 43 -12.68 3.81 -5.49
N LEU A 44 -13.14 3.61 -6.74
CA LEU A 44 -14.40 2.93 -7.03
C LEU A 44 -14.37 1.48 -6.57
N LYS A 45 -13.37 0.70 -6.96
CA LYS A 45 -13.19 -0.70 -6.51
C LYS A 45 -13.16 -0.80 -4.97
N ALA A 46 -12.45 0.12 -4.31
CA ALA A 46 -12.38 0.20 -2.87
C ALA A 46 -13.72 0.47 -2.16
N ARG A 47 -14.73 0.91 -2.89
CA ARG A 47 -16.08 1.21 -2.40
C ARG A 47 -17.16 0.49 -3.20
N GLU A 48 -16.81 -0.66 -3.79
CA GLU A 48 -17.73 -1.54 -4.51
C GLU A 48 -18.51 -0.79 -5.61
N TRP A 49 -17.81 0.12 -6.29
CA TRP A 49 -18.33 0.97 -7.37
C TRP A 49 -19.45 1.94 -6.97
N HIS A 50 -19.65 2.18 -5.68
CA HIS A 50 -20.51 3.26 -5.21
C HIS A 50 -19.84 4.63 -5.40
N VAL A 51 -20.21 5.36 -6.45
CA VAL A 51 -19.66 6.68 -6.84
C VAL A 51 -19.55 7.65 -5.66
N ASN A 52 -20.65 7.91 -4.94
CA ASN A 52 -20.66 8.86 -3.82
C ASN A 52 -19.72 8.43 -2.66
N LYS A 53 -19.63 7.13 -2.38
CA LYS A 53 -18.71 6.62 -1.34
C LYS A 53 -17.25 6.72 -1.79
N ALA A 54 -16.98 6.48 -3.08
CA ALA A 54 -15.66 6.61 -3.69
C ALA A 54 -15.20 8.08 -3.72
N GLN A 55 -16.08 9.00 -4.12
CA GLN A 55 -15.84 10.45 -4.08
C GLN A 55 -15.48 10.90 -2.67
N LYS A 56 -16.30 10.53 -1.67
CA LYS A 56 -16.03 10.87 -0.27
C LYS A 56 -14.65 10.37 0.18
N MET A 57 -14.34 9.10 -0.07
CA MET A 57 -13.03 8.53 0.27
C MET A 57 -11.87 9.27 -0.42
N LEU A 58 -12.01 9.59 -1.69
CA LEU A 58 -10.99 10.30 -2.45
C LEU A 58 -10.78 11.70 -1.90
N VAL A 59 -11.84 12.48 -1.69
CA VAL A 59 -11.76 13.83 -1.13
C VAL A 59 -11.17 13.81 0.29
N GLU A 60 -11.54 12.86 1.13
CA GLU A 60 -10.93 12.67 2.46
C GLU A 60 -9.42 12.38 2.36
N SER A 61 -9.01 11.53 1.42
CA SER A 61 -7.60 11.23 1.18
C SER A 61 -6.82 12.46 0.68
N LEU A 62 -7.38 13.23 -0.25
CA LEU A 62 -6.75 14.46 -0.75
C LEU A 62 -6.62 15.52 0.35
N ASN A 63 -7.63 15.67 1.21
CA ASN A 63 -7.54 16.56 2.38
C ASN A 63 -6.46 16.09 3.37
N TRP A 64 -6.38 14.78 3.64
CA TRP A 64 -5.32 14.21 4.46
C TRP A 64 -3.93 14.50 3.88
N ARG A 65 -3.77 14.40 2.55
CA ARG A 65 -2.51 14.74 1.87
C ARG A 65 -2.10 16.20 2.08
N ILE A 66 -3.05 17.12 1.96
CA ILE A 66 -2.80 18.55 2.19
C ILE A 66 -2.43 18.81 3.65
N GLN A 67 -3.24 18.32 4.59
CA GLN A 67 -3.07 18.56 6.02
C GLN A 67 -1.75 18.00 6.58
N ASN A 68 -1.26 16.90 6.02
CA ASN A 68 -0.03 16.22 6.46
C ASN A 68 1.13 16.47 5.50
N GLU A 69 0.95 17.37 4.54
CA GLU A 69 1.96 17.78 3.57
C GLU A 69 2.64 16.58 2.86
N ILE A 70 1.82 15.61 2.45
CA ILE A 70 2.27 14.32 1.90
C ILE A 70 2.96 14.51 0.55
N ASP A 71 2.54 15.50 -0.23
CA ASP A 71 3.12 15.79 -1.54
C ASP A 71 4.60 16.21 -1.46
N SER A 72 5.07 16.72 -0.31
CA SER A 72 6.48 17.03 -0.04
C SER A 72 7.16 16.06 0.93
N ILE A 73 6.53 14.94 1.28
CA ILE A 73 7.05 14.03 2.32
C ILE A 73 8.41 13.40 1.96
N LEU A 74 8.69 13.25 0.66
CA LEU A 74 9.96 12.71 0.16
C LEU A 74 11.11 13.72 0.29
N GLU A 75 10.80 15.01 0.47
CA GLU A 75 11.77 16.08 0.71
C GLU A 75 12.03 16.28 2.21
N LYS A 76 11.30 15.56 3.08
CA LYS A 76 11.37 15.67 4.54
C LYS A 76 12.06 14.45 5.14
N PRO A 77 13.41 14.44 5.24
CA PRO A 77 14.11 13.31 5.83
C PRO A 77 13.72 13.12 7.30
N ILE A 78 13.76 11.88 7.78
CA ILE A 78 13.67 11.59 9.21
C ILE A 78 15.05 11.95 9.81
N ILE A 79 15.05 12.92 10.73
CA ILE A 79 16.25 13.44 11.39
C ILE A 79 16.20 13.04 12.88
N PRO A 80 17.33 12.65 13.50
CA PRO A 80 18.67 12.50 12.92
C PRO A 80 18.80 11.28 12.00
N VAL A 81 19.85 11.25 11.16
CA VAL A 81 20.10 10.14 10.22
C VAL A 81 20.20 8.79 10.93
N ASP A 82 20.74 8.74 12.15
CA ASP A 82 20.83 7.51 12.93
C ASP A 82 19.47 6.99 13.40
N LEU A 83 18.50 7.88 13.62
CA LEU A 83 17.11 7.49 13.86
C LEU A 83 16.51 6.85 12.61
N TYR A 84 16.71 7.46 11.44
CA TYR A 84 16.28 6.87 10.16
C TYR A 84 16.89 5.48 9.96
N ARG A 85 18.21 5.32 10.13
CA ARG A 85 18.88 4.01 10.02
C ARG A 85 18.26 2.99 10.97
N SER A 86 18.09 3.36 12.24
CA SER A 86 17.49 2.48 13.25
C SER A 86 16.06 2.05 12.90
N ILE A 87 15.27 2.93 12.28
CA ILE A 87 13.95 2.60 11.76
C ILE A 87 14.06 1.61 10.61
N ARG A 88 14.96 1.85 9.64
CA ARG A 88 15.14 0.96 8.47
C ARG A 88 15.69 -0.42 8.85
N ASP A 89 16.46 -0.51 9.92
CA ASP A 89 16.97 -1.79 10.47
C ASP A 89 15.89 -2.59 11.22
N THR A 90 14.76 -1.95 11.57
CA THR A 90 13.69 -2.57 12.38
C THR A 90 12.32 -2.58 11.71
N GLN A 91 12.18 -1.92 10.55
CA GLN A 91 11.09 -2.00 9.60
C GLN A 91 11.63 -2.53 8.28
N LEU A 92 11.82 -3.85 8.22
CA LEU A 92 12.45 -4.51 7.08
C LEU A 92 11.47 -4.58 5.91
N VAL A 93 11.57 -3.59 5.02
CA VAL A 93 10.77 -3.52 3.79
C VAL A 93 11.61 -2.95 2.65
N GLY A 94 11.54 -3.55 1.48
CA GLY A 94 12.28 -3.07 0.31
C GLY A 94 11.71 -3.56 -1.01
N LEU A 95 12.02 -2.84 -2.08
CA LEU A 95 11.79 -3.29 -3.45
C LEU A 95 12.82 -4.39 -3.75
N SER A 96 12.35 -5.58 -4.05
CA SER A 96 13.20 -6.77 -4.24
C SER A 96 13.20 -7.29 -5.68
N GLY A 97 12.47 -6.65 -6.58
CA GLY A 97 12.42 -7.00 -7.99
C GLY A 97 11.10 -6.63 -8.64
N TYR A 98 10.83 -7.26 -9.77
CA TYR A 98 9.61 -7.11 -10.56
C TYR A 98 9.13 -8.49 -10.98
N SER A 99 7.82 -8.67 -11.11
CA SER A 99 7.27 -9.86 -11.75
C SER A 99 7.60 -9.89 -13.24
N LYS A 100 7.38 -11.04 -13.91
CA LYS A 100 7.42 -11.18 -15.38
C LYS A 100 6.61 -10.12 -16.12
N GLU A 101 5.50 -9.70 -15.53
CA GLU A 101 4.61 -8.67 -16.08
C GLU A 101 5.03 -7.24 -15.72
N GLY A 102 6.16 -7.06 -15.04
CA GLY A 102 6.71 -5.76 -14.65
C GLY A 102 6.19 -5.18 -13.35
N ILE A 103 5.40 -5.95 -12.59
CA ILE A 103 4.74 -5.48 -11.37
C ILE A 103 5.77 -5.46 -10.23
N PRO A 104 6.00 -4.33 -9.54
CA PRO A 104 6.99 -4.25 -8.48
C PRO A 104 6.72 -5.24 -7.34
N VAL A 105 7.77 -5.89 -6.85
CA VAL A 105 7.71 -6.85 -5.74
C VAL A 105 8.37 -6.24 -4.51
N LEU A 106 7.58 -6.04 -3.46
CA LEU A 106 8.01 -5.49 -2.18
C LEU A 106 8.14 -6.64 -1.18
N ALA A 107 9.36 -6.95 -0.74
CA ALA A 107 9.57 -7.91 0.33
C ALA A 107 9.51 -7.22 1.70
N VAL A 108 8.86 -7.87 2.66
CA VAL A 108 8.73 -7.42 4.04
C VAL A 108 9.18 -8.54 4.97
N GLY A 109 10.25 -8.30 5.73
CA GLY A 109 10.73 -9.22 6.77
C GLY A 109 9.87 -9.10 8.03
N VAL A 110 8.62 -9.57 7.98
CA VAL A 110 7.63 -9.41 9.05
C VAL A 110 8.13 -10.02 10.35
N GLY A 111 8.68 -11.24 10.30
CA GLY A 111 9.13 -11.93 11.52
C GLY A 111 10.34 -11.29 12.20
N LEU A 112 11.15 -10.53 11.44
CA LEU A 112 12.35 -9.85 11.94
C LEU A 112 12.17 -8.34 12.16
N SER A 113 11.03 -7.77 11.76
CA SER A 113 10.74 -6.34 12.00
C SER A 113 10.29 -6.12 13.44
N THR A 114 11.13 -5.47 14.26
CA THR A 114 10.91 -5.30 15.70
C THR A 114 10.15 -4.03 16.07
N TYR A 115 10.18 -3.00 15.22
CA TYR A 115 9.52 -1.70 15.42
C TYR A 115 9.81 -1.03 16.80
N ASP A 116 10.99 -1.24 17.38
CA ASP A 116 11.33 -0.88 18.77
C ASP A 116 12.28 0.32 18.91
N LYS A 117 12.61 1.01 17.81
CA LYS A 117 13.63 2.10 17.79
C LYS A 117 13.05 3.50 17.71
N ALA A 118 11.76 3.64 17.41
CA ALA A 118 11.12 4.94 17.24
C ALA A 118 9.65 4.92 17.66
N SER A 119 9.06 6.11 17.74
CA SER A 119 7.62 6.24 17.97
C SER A 119 6.82 5.78 16.74
N VAL A 120 5.52 5.53 16.97
CA VAL A 120 4.58 5.15 15.90
C VAL A 120 4.63 6.12 14.72
N ASN A 121 4.71 7.43 15.00
CA ASN A 121 4.69 8.47 13.97
C ASN A 121 5.86 8.35 12.99
N TYR A 122 7.06 8.01 13.47
CA TYR A 122 8.23 7.86 12.59
C TYR A 122 8.15 6.61 11.72
N TYR A 123 7.62 5.49 12.24
CA TYR A 123 7.38 4.29 11.42
C TYR A 123 6.28 4.53 10.38
N VAL A 124 5.23 5.26 10.74
CA VAL A 124 4.17 5.66 9.80
C VAL A 124 4.73 6.60 8.73
N GLN A 125 5.54 7.60 9.11
CA GLN A 125 6.22 8.49 8.16
C GLN A 125 7.12 7.70 7.21
N SER A 126 7.95 6.79 7.72
CA SER A 126 8.82 5.95 6.88
C SER A 126 8.01 5.10 5.91
N HIS A 127 6.89 4.51 6.37
CA HIS A 127 5.97 3.75 5.53
C HIS A 127 5.34 4.60 4.41
N ILE A 128 4.88 5.80 4.74
CA ILE A 128 4.33 6.75 3.77
C ILE A 128 5.40 7.11 2.73
N GLN A 129 6.64 7.39 3.15
CA GLN A 129 7.74 7.70 2.22
C GLN A 129 8.01 6.54 1.24
N ILE A 130 7.96 5.29 1.70
CA ILE A 130 8.10 4.13 0.82
C ILE A 130 6.94 4.05 -0.19
N ASN A 131 5.71 4.26 0.28
CA ASN A 131 4.53 4.26 -0.59
C ASN A 131 4.57 5.38 -1.64
N GLU A 132 4.93 6.61 -1.24
CA GLU A 132 5.04 7.74 -2.16
C GLU A 132 6.19 7.54 -3.16
N TYR A 133 7.32 6.97 -2.73
CA TYR A 133 8.42 6.64 -3.64
C TYR A 133 7.99 5.58 -4.67
N ARG A 134 7.29 4.53 -4.22
CA ARG A 134 6.68 3.53 -5.12
C ARG A 134 5.76 4.21 -6.12
N ASP A 135 4.85 5.05 -5.65
CA ASP A 135 3.77 5.61 -6.46
C ASP A 135 4.22 6.70 -7.43
N ARG A 136 5.21 7.52 -7.06
CA ARG A 136 5.68 8.66 -7.86
C ARG A 136 6.88 8.35 -8.74
N PHE A 137 7.66 7.33 -8.41
CA PHE A 137 8.87 6.99 -9.17
C PHE A 137 8.81 5.60 -9.77
N ILE A 138 8.55 4.57 -8.97
CA ILE A 138 8.60 3.19 -9.45
C ILE A 138 7.46 2.88 -10.42
N LEU A 139 6.21 3.18 -10.06
CA LEU A 139 5.04 2.88 -10.90
C LEU A 139 5.05 3.62 -12.24
N PRO A 140 5.35 4.94 -12.32
CA PRO A 140 5.46 5.63 -13.61
C PRO A 140 6.62 5.08 -14.47
N MET A 141 7.74 4.74 -13.84
CA MET A 141 8.90 4.16 -14.53
C MET A 141 8.55 2.82 -15.19
N VAL A 142 7.93 1.90 -14.44
CA VAL A 142 7.55 0.59 -15.01
C VAL A 142 6.40 0.74 -16.00
N THR A 143 5.44 1.62 -15.75
CA THR A 143 4.34 1.90 -16.70
C THR A 143 4.89 2.34 -18.06
N LYS A 144 5.85 3.28 -18.06
CA LYS A 144 6.52 3.73 -19.29
C LYS A 144 7.31 2.60 -19.95
N LYS A 145 8.03 1.79 -19.17
CA LYS A 145 8.85 0.67 -19.68
C LYS A 145 8.02 -0.41 -20.37
N TYR A 146 6.87 -0.75 -19.81
CA TYR A 146 6.01 -1.84 -20.30
C TYR A 146 4.88 -1.36 -21.22
N GLY A 147 4.73 -0.05 -21.42
CA GLY A 147 3.74 0.53 -22.34
C GLY A 147 2.28 0.33 -21.92
N ARG A 148 2.03 -0.01 -20.65
CA ARG A 148 0.69 -0.22 -20.09
C ARG A 148 0.63 0.28 -18.64
N PRO A 149 -0.52 0.76 -18.15
CA PRO A 149 -0.66 1.16 -16.75
C PRO A 149 -0.30 0.03 -15.78
N ILE A 150 0.70 0.26 -14.94
CA ILE A 150 1.04 -0.60 -13.79
C ILE A 150 0.84 0.26 -12.54
N THR A 151 -0.22 -0.03 -11.79
CA THR A 151 -0.70 0.83 -10.69
C THR A 151 -0.62 0.17 -9.32
N THR A 152 -0.10 -1.06 -9.27
CA THR A 152 -0.13 -2.00 -8.15
C THR A 152 1.25 -2.55 -7.85
N CYS A 153 1.38 -3.22 -6.71
CA CYS A 153 2.55 -4.05 -6.37
C CYS A 153 2.14 -5.42 -5.82
N ILE A 154 3.09 -6.34 -5.80
CA ILE A 154 3.02 -7.61 -5.08
C ILE A 154 3.78 -7.44 -3.76
N LYS A 155 3.22 -7.94 -2.65
CA LYS A 155 3.90 -7.95 -1.35
C LYS A 155 4.26 -9.37 -0.94
N VAL A 156 5.54 -9.63 -0.66
CA VAL A 156 6.01 -10.91 -0.09
C VAL A 156 6.32 -10.68 1.38
N LEU A 157 5.58 -11.33 2.26
CA LEU A 157 5.69 -11.21 3.70
C LEU A 157 6.43 -12.43 4.26
N ASP A 158 7.71 -12.26 4.59
CA ASP A 158 8.53 -13.30 5.18
C ASP A 158 8.34 -13.37 6.70
N MET A 159 7.85 -14.51 7.17
CA MET A 159 7.57 -14.77 8.58
C MET A 159 8.75 -15.41 9.32
N THR A 160 9.91 -15.56 8.68
CA THR A 160 11.13 -16.04 9.32
C THR A 160 11.43 -15.23 10.57
N GLY A 161 11.65 -15.91 11.70
CA GLY A 161 11.91 -15.27 12.99
C GLY A 161 10.68 -14.74 13.73
N LEU A 162 9.46 -14.93 13.20
CA LEU A 162 8.22 -14.48 13.86
C LEU A 162 8.06 -15.10 15.26
N LYS A 163 7.83 -14.22 16.23
CA LYS A 163 7.57 -14.55 17.65
C LYS A 163 6.24 -13.95 18.09
N LEU A 164 5.64 -14.50 19.16
CA LEU A 164 4.43 -13.92 19.77
C LEU A 164 4.60 -12.46 20.20
N SER A 165 5.82 -12.06 20.58
CA SER A 165 6.14 -10.68 20.94
C SER A 165 5.89 -9.67 19.81
N ALA A 166 5.75 -10.10 18.55
CA ALA A 166 5.32 -9.24 17.45
C ALA A 166 3.94 -8.61 17.71
N LEU A 167 3.08 -9.28 18.50
CA LEU A 167 1.78 -8.74 18.91
C LEU A 167 1.91 -7.54 19.88
N ASN A 168 3.09 -7.26 20.42
CA ASN A 168 3.32 -6.04 21.19
C ASN A 168 3.38 -4.80 20.28
N GLN A 169 3.67 -4.97 19.00
CA GLN A 169 3.78 -3.88 18.01
C GLN A 169 2.49 -3.59 17.26
N MET A 170 1.35 -4.10 17.75
CA MET A 170 0.05 -3.98 17.09
C MET A 170 -0.37 -2.53 16.87
N LYS A 171 0.02 -1.59 17.73
CA LYS A 171 -0.27 -0.16 17.52
C LYS A 171 0.34 0.36 16.21
N ILE A 172 1.59 0.00 15.92
CA ILE A 172 2.31 0.43 14.72
C ILE A 172 1.72 -0.25 13.48
N VAL A 173 1.52 -1.56 13.55
CA VAL A 173 0.92 -2.34 12.44
C VAL A 173 -0.49 -1.83 12.11
N THR A 174 -1.30 -1.53 13.13
CA THR A 174 -2.65 -1.00 12.94
C THR A 174 -2.62 0.40 12.34
N ALA A 175 -1.72 1.27 12.80
CA ALA A 175 -1.57 2.63 12.26
C ALA A 175 -1.17 2.59 10.77
N ILE A 176 -0.17 1.77 10.42
CA ILE A 176 0.27 1.56 9.03
C ILE A 176 -0.87 1.01 8.17
N SER A 177 -1.58 -0.03 8.65
CA SER A 177 -2.71 -0.61 7.92
C SER A 177 -3.83 0.40 7.69
N THR A 178 -4.11 1.26 8.69
CA THR A 178 -5.14 2.29 8.60
C THR A 178 -4.79 3.33 7.54
N VAL A 179 -3.52 3.78 7.50
CA VAL A 179 -3.02 4.69 6.47
C VAL A 179 -3.14 4.07 5.08
N ASP A 180 -2.70 2.81 4.92
CA ASP A 180 -2.82 2.09 3.64
C ASP A 180 -4.28 1.97 3.19
N ASP A 181 -5.20 1.63 4.09
CA ASP A 181 -6.60 1.38 3.77
C ASP A 181 -7.40 2.63 3.41
N LEU A 182 -7.07 3.76 4.03
CA LEU A 182 -7.74 5.05 3.80
C LEU A 182 -7.16 5.82 2.62
N ASN A 183 -5.83 5.76 2.43
CA ASN A 183 -5.13 6.65 1.50
C ASN A 183 -4.49 5.95 0.30
N TYR A 184 -4.26 4.64 0.38
CA TYR A 184 -3.63 3.86 -0.70
C TYR A 184 -4.51 2.68 -1.16
N PRO A 185 -5.81 2.91 -1.45
CA PRO A 185 -6.71 1.83 -1.84
C PRO A 185 -6.22 1.11 -3.09
N GLU A 186 -6.41 -0.21 -3.11
CA GLU A 186 -6.17 -1.07 -4.26
C GLU A 186 -4.75 -0.96 -4.86
N LYS A 187 -3.75 -0.61 -4.03
CA LYS A 187 -2.33 -0.55 -4.44
C LYS A 187 -1.60 -1.89 -4.39
N THR A 188 -2.19 -2.91 -3.78
CA THR A 188 -1.60 -4.26 -3.71
C THR A 188 -2.51 -5.25 -4.43
N GLU A 189 -1.93 -6.02 -5.35
CA GLU A 189 -2.61 -7.12 -6.05
C GLU A 189 -2.78 -8.33 -5.14
N THR A 190 -1.67 -8.73 -4.52
CA THR A 190 -1.62 -9.95 -3.71
C THR A 190 -0.54 -9.86 -2.64
N TYR A 191 -0.76 -10.58 -1.55
CA TYR A 191 0.16 -10.76 -0.44
C TYR A 191 0.52 -12.24 -0.35
N TYR A 192 1.80 -12.56 -0.58
CA TYR A 192 2.32 -13.90 -0.36
C TYR A 192 2.98 -13.99 1.01
N ILE A 193 2.44 -14.82 1.90
CA ILE A 193 3.06 -15.13 3.19
C ILE A 193 3.95 -16.35 3.01
N VAL A 194 5.23 -16.23 3.30
CA VAL A 194 6.22 -17.30 3.20
C VAL A 194 6.89 -17.56 4.55
N ASN A 195 7.49 -18.74 4.70
CA ASN A 195 8.21 -19.18 5.89
C ASN A 195 7.39 -19.05 7.18
N ALA A 196 6.07 -19.28 7.11
CA ALA A 196 5.17 -19.18 8.25
C ALA A 196 5.51 -20.26 9.31
N PRO A 197 6.01 -19.88 10.52
CA PRO A 197 6.25 -20.84 11.59
C PRO A 197 4.94 -21.31 12.22
N TYR A 198 4.99 -22.35 13.06
CA TYR A 198 3.80 -22.88 13.75
C TYR A 198 2.99 -21.79 14.49
N ILE A 199 3.69 -20.80 15.05
CA ILE A 199 3.09 -19.71 15.83
C ILE A 199 2.33 -18.69 14.98
N PHE A 200 2.54 -18.67 13.65
CA PHE A 200 1.85 -17.78 12.72
C PHE A 200 0.33 -17.88 12.87
N SER A 201 -0.21 -19.10 13.06
CA SER A 201 -1.65 -19.31 13.21
C SER A 201 -2.26 -18.55 14.39
N ALA A 202 -1.52 -18.42 15.51
CA ALA A 202 -1.95 -17.66 16.68
C ALA A 202 -1.92 -16.15 16.40
N CYS A 203 -0.82 -15.63 15.84
CA CYS A 203 -0.71 -14.23 15.46
C CYS A 203 -1.78 -13.84 14.41
N TRP A 204 -2.02 -14.70 13.42
CA TRP A 204 -2.98 -14.45 12.36
C TRP A 204 -4.42 -14.38 12.87
N LYS A 205 -4.80 -15.15 13.89
CA LYS A 205 -6.12 -15.02 14.54
C LYS A 205 -6.36 -13.63 15.12
N VAL A 206 -5.30 -12.95 15.59
CA VAL A 206 -5.38 -11.59 16.15
C VAL A 206 -5.34 -10.52 15.07
N VAL A 207 -4.51 -10.70 14.03
CA VAL A 207 -4.32 -9.71 12.95
C VAL A 207 -5.45 -9.75 11.93
N LYS A 208 -5.94 -10.95 11.56
CA LYS A 208 -6.92 -11.13 10.49
C LYS A 208 -8.19 -10.29 10.66
N PRO A 209 -8.79 -10.12 11.86
CA PRO A 209 -9.98 -9.30 12.04
C PRO A 209 -9.77 -7.80 11.75
N LEU A 210 -8.53 -7.31 11.83
CA LEU A 210 -8.20 -5.90 11.59
C LEU A 210 -8.10 -5.56 10.09
N LEU A 211 -7.97 -6.58 9.24
CA LEU A 211 -7.84 -6.41 7.81
C LEU A 211 -9.21 -6.32 7.14
N GLN A 212 -9.38 -5.36 6.24
CA GLN A 212 -10.56 -5.27 5.40
C GLN A 212 -10.76 -6.55 4.57
N GLU A 213 -12.00 -6.88 4.24
CA GLU A 213 -12.34 -8.10 3.49
C GLU A 213 -11.60 -8.21 2.15
N ARG A 214 -11.50 -7.12 1.40
CA ARG A 214 -10.75 -7.03 0.14
C ARG A 214 -9.28 -7.43 0.31
N THR A 215 -8.66 -7.03 1.42
CA THR A 215 -7.25 -7.34 1.72
C THR A 215 -7.12 -8.80 2.12
N ARG A 216 -8.03 -9.31 2.95
CA ARG A 216 -8.05 -10.73 3.36
C ARG A 216 -8.15 -11.69 2.17
N LYS A 217 -8.93 -11.33 1.15
CA LYS A 217 -9.09 -12.13 -0.08
C LYS A 217 -7.82 -12.21 -0.94
N LYS A 218 -6.91 -11.24 -0.78
CA LYS A 218 -5.64 -11.13 -1.51
C LYS A 218 -4.46 -11.82 -0.81
N VAL A 219 -4.68 -12.40 0.39
CA VAL A 219 -3.61 -13.03 1.17
C VAL A 219 -3.53 -14.52 0.85
N HIS A 220 -2.35 -14.96 0.40
CA HIS A 220 -2.04 -16.36 0.13
C HIS A 220 -0.90 -16.81 1.03
N VAL A 221 -1.17 -17.81 1.87
CA VAL A 221 -0.15 -18.44 2.72
C VAL A 221 0.46 -19.61 1.96
N LEU A 222 1.74 -19.48 1.61
CA LEU A 222 2.48 -20.49 0.86
C LEU A 222 3.13 -21.50 1.82
N ARG A 223 3.42 -22.71 1.31
CA ARG A 223 4.13 -23.74 2.07
C ARG A 223 5.64 -23.48 2.03
N GLY A 224 6.31 -23.59 3.18
CA GLY A 224 7.75 -23.39 3.28
C GLY A 224 8.18 -22.01 2.77
N CYS A 225 9.26 -21.96 1.99
CA CYS A 225 9.73 -20.72 1.36
C CYS A 225 8.92 -20.28 0.14
N GLY A 226 7.93 -21.07 -0.31
CA GLY A 226 7.03 -20.72 -1.40
C GLY A 226 7.71 -20.51 -2.75
N LYS A 227 8.95 -21.01 -2.94
CA LYS A 227 9.78 -20.75 -4.13
C LYS A 227 9.06 -21.14 -5.43
N ASP A 228 8.49 -22.33 -5.47
CA ASP A 228 7.88 -22.87 -6.69
C ASP A 228 6.60 -22.10 -7.07
N GLU A 229 5.80 -21.69 -6.09
CA GLU A 229 4.63 -20.85 -6.32
C GLU A 229 5.02 -19.43 -6.69
N LEU A 230 6.00 -18.82 -6.01
CA LEU A 230 6.47 -17.48 -6.33
C LEU A 230 7.04 -17.43 -7.75
N LEU A 231 7.82 -18.41 -8.20
CA LEU A 231 8.37 -18.45 -9.56
C LEU A 231 7.32 -18.57 -10.67
N LYS A 232 6.09 -18.96 -10.35
CA LYS A 232 4.97 -18.94 -11.30
C LYS A 232 4.43 -17.53 -11.52
N HIS A 233 4.46 -16.70 -10.48
CA HIS A 233 3.81 -15.37 -10.46
C HIS A 233 4.79 -14.20 -10.54
N LEU A 234 6.03 -14.40 -10.11
CA LEU A 234 7.15 -13.46 -10.22
C LEU A 234 7.94 -13.73 -11.50
#